data_AF-A0A0H3VBB3-F1
#
_entry.id   AF-A0A0H3VBB3-F1
#
_cell.length_a   1.000
_cell.length_b   1.000
_cell.length_c   1.000
_cell.angle_alpha   90.00
_cell.angle_beta   90.00
_cell.angle_gamma   90.00
#
_symmetry.space_group_name_H-M   'P 1'
#
loop_
_entity.id
_entity.type
_entity.pdbx_description
1 polymer ?
#
loop_
_entity_poly.entity_id
_entity_poly.type
_entity_poly.pdbx_seq_one_letter_code
_entity_poly.pdbx_strand_id
1 'polypeptide(L)'
;VIGKSLGAFLLILVAIIPTLVYIKMIYDLGLPEGNLDFGSTLGSYFGLLFLIGSYTSIGVYTSTLSDNQIVAFLTAVLVCFLFYFGFQGISTLTFFGNFNDFVASLGMDYHYKSISRGVID
;
A
#
# COMPACT_ATOMS: atom_id res chain seq x y z
N VAL A 1 16.22 12.93 -10.29
CA VAL A 1 15.00 12.61 -9.50
C VAL A 1 14.11 11.60 -10.23
N ILE A 2 13.64 11.89 -11.45
CA ILE A 2 12.75 11.01 -12.23
C ILE A 2 13.31 9.59 -12.41
N GLY A 3 14.57 9.45 -12.84
CA GLY A 3 15.18 8.13 -13.03
C GLY A 3 15.29 7.29 -11.74
N LYS A 4 15.55 7.92 -10.59
CA LYS A 4 15.59 7.23 -9.29
C LYS A 4 14.20 6.75 -8.86
N SER A 5 13.18 7.61 -9.01
CA SER A 5 11.80 7.26 -8.67
C SER A 5 11.24 6.17 -9.58
N LEU A 6 11.38 6.33 -10.90
CA LEU A 6 10.89 5.36 -11.88
C LEU A 6 11.62 4.02 -11.75
N GLY A 7 12.95 4.04 -11.53
CA GLY A 7 13.75 2.84 -11.33
C GLY A 7 13.33 2.06 -10.09
N ALA A 8 13.13 2.74 -8.95
CA ALA A 8 12.65 2.12 -7.73
C ALA A 8 11.22 1.56 -7.89
N PHE A 9 10.32 2.32 -8.52
CA PHE A 9 8.95 1.88 -8.77
C PHE A 9 8.89 0.61 -9.65
N LEU A 10 9.62 0.60 -10.78
CA LEU A 10 9.69 -0.55 -11.67
C LEU A 10 10.34 -1.77 -11.01
N LEU A 11 11.38 -1.55 -10.20
CA LEU A 11 12.03 -2.64 -9.46
C LEU A 11 11.04 -3.35 -8.53
N ILE A 12 10.21 -2.59 -7.82
CA ILE A 12 9.18 -3.17 -6.93
C ILE A 12 8.07 -3.84 -7.75
N LEU A 13 7.68 -3.31 -8.92
CA LEU A 13 6.73 -3.99 -9.80
C LEU A 13 7.24 -5.36 -10.26
N VAL A 14 8.52 -5.45 -10.63
CA VAL A 14 9.16 -6.72 -10.98
C VAL A 14 9.16 -7.67 -9.78
N ALA A 15 9.38 -7.16 -8.57
CA ALA A 15 9.33 -7.95 -7.34
C ALA A 15 7.92 -8.52 -7.02
N ILE A 16 6.84 -7.94 -7.58
CA ILE A 16 5.46 -8.44 -7.42
C ILE A 16 5.13 -9.57 -8.40
N ILE A 17 5.74 -9.60 -9.59
CA ILE A 17 5.48 -10.67 -10.58
C ILE A 17 5.57 -12.09 -9.98
N PRO A 18 6.60 -12.47 -9.20
CA PRO A 18 6.67 -13.81 -8.62
C PRO A 18 5.54 -14.10 -7.63
N THR A 19 4.89 -13.09 -7.04
CA THR A 19 3.77 -13.31 -6.12
C THR A 19 2.51 -13.81 -6.83
N LEU A 20 2.41 -13.65 -8.15
CA LEU A 20 1.29 -14.19 -8.95
C LEU A 20 1.24 -15.73 -8.89
N VAL A 21 2.36 -16.40 -8.61
CA VAL A 21 2.41 -17.86 -8.38
C VAL A 21 1.50 -18.26 -7.21
N TYR A 22 1.39 -17.41 -6.18
CA TYR A 22 0.50 -17.68 -5.04
C TYR A 22 -0.97 -17.69 -5.41
N ILE A 23 -1.40 -16.95 -6.45
CA ILE A 23 -2.79 -16.99 -6.92
C ILE A 23 -3.15 -18.39 -7.37
N LYS A 24 -2.26 -19.03 -8.15
CA LYS A 24 -2.49 -20.40 -8.63
C LYS A 24 -2.48 -21.41 -7.49
N MET A 25 -1.54 -21.26 -6.56
CA MET A 25 -1.49 -22.13 -5.37
C MET A 25 -2.78 -22.03 -4.54
N ILE A 26 -3.26 -20.83 -4.24
CA ILE A 26 -4.47 -20.65 -3.42
C ILE A 26 -5.72 -21.12 -4.18
N TYR A 27 -5.76 -20.95 -5.51
CA TYR A 27 -6.84 -21.48 -6.33
C TYR A 27 -6.93 -23.02 -6.25
N ASP A 28 -5.78 -23.71 -6.37
CA ASP A 28 -5.72 -25.18 -6.40
C ASP A 28 -5.85 -25.81 -5.00
N LEU A 29 -5.27 -25.18 -3.96
CA LEU A 29 -5.35 -25.65 -2.57
C LEU A 29 -6.60 -25.14 -1.83
N GLY A 30 -7.46 -24.37 -2.50
CA GLY A 30 -8.71 -23.87 -1.96
C GLY A 30 -9.71 -24.99 -1.66
N LEU A 31 -10.53 -24.77 -0.63
CA LEU A 31 -11.65 -25.66 -0.29
C LEU A 31 -12.95 -24.84 -0.37
N PRO A 32 -13.84 -25.08 -1.35
CA PRO A 32 -13.66 -25.91 -2.56
C PRO A 32 -12.61 -25.35 -3.53
N GLU A 33 -12.15 -26.16 -4.49
CA GLU A 33 -11.20 -25.73 -5.52
C GLU A 33 -11.77 -24.52 -6.28
N GLY A 34 -10.94 -23.50 -6.47
CA GLY A 34 -11.35 -22.25 -7.09
C GLY A 34 -12.17 -21.31 -6.22
N ASN A 35 -12.26 -21.54 -4.91
CA ASN A 35 -12.84 -20.61 -3.92
C ASN A 35 -11.93 -19.39 -3.65
N LEU A 36 -11.48 -18.72 -4.72
CA LEU A 36 -10.67 -17.51 -4.68
C LEU A 36 -11.52 -16.35 -5.20
N ASP A 37 -11.60 -15.29 -4.41
CA ASP A 37 -12.24 -14.05 -4.83
C ASP A 37 -11.31 -13.29 -5.78
N PHE A 38 -11.54 -13.50 -7.08
CA PHE A 38 -10.78 -12.84 -8.14
C PHE A 38 -10.97 -11.32 -8.14
N GLY A 39 -12.15 -10.83 -7.75
CA GLY A 39 -12.45 -9.40 -7.71
C GLY A 39 -11.56 -8.70 -6.69
N SER A 40 -11.60 -9.18 -5.43
CA SER A 40 -10.75 -8.60 -4.38
C SER A 40 -9.27 -8.86 -4.61
N THR A 41 -8.89 -9.99 -5.19
CA THR A 41 -7.48 -10.29 -5.53
C THR A 41 -6.95 -9.29 -6.56
N LEU A 42 -7.61 -9.12 -7.71
CA LEU A 42 -7.20 -8.18 -8.75
C LEU A 42 -7.24 -6.73 -8.25
N GLY A 43 -8.29 -6.37 -7.49
CA GLY A 43 -8.40 -5.06 -6.83
C GLY A 43 -7.22 -4.79 -5.91
N SER A 44 -6.80 -5.78 -5.12
CA SER A 44 -5.64 -5.66 -4.22
C SER A 44 -4.33 -5.46 -4.97
N TYR A 45 -4.11 -6.17 -6.09
CA TYR A 45 -2.94 -5.96 -6.94
C TYR A 45 -2.93 -4.58 -7.60
N PHE A 46 -4.09 -4.08 -8.03
CA PHE A 46 -4.19 -2.73 -8.56
C PHE A 46 -3.96 -1.67 -7.48
N GLY A 47 -4.50 -1.86 -6.28
CA GLY A 47 -4.26 -1.00 -5.12
C GLY A 47 -2.79 -0.96 -4.70
N LEU A 48 -2.07 -2.09 -4.83
CA LEU A 48 -0.63 -2.15 -4.58
C LEU A 48 0.15 -1.21 -5.50
N LEU A 49 -0.25 -1.01 -6.75
CA LEU A 49 0.43 -0.07 -7.67
C LEU A 49 0.50 1.35 -7.09
N PHE A 50 -0.61 1.82 -6.50
CA PHE A 50 -0.67 3.13 -5.87
C PHE A 50 0.17 3.19 -4.60
N LEU A 51 0.10 2.15 -3.75
CA LEU A 51 0.93 2.07 -2.54
C LEU A 51 2.43 2.11 -2.87
N ILE A 52 2.88 1.37 -3.88
CA ILE A 52 4.28 1.38 -4.33
C ILE A 52 4.67 2.78 -4.81
N GLY A 53 3.81 3.45 -5.58
CA GLY A 53 4.04 4.80 -6.06
C GLY A 53 4.22 5.80 -4.91
N SER A 54 3.34 5.72 -3.91
CA SER A 54 3.41 6.55 -2.70
C SER A 54 4.66 6.28 -1.87
N TYR A 55 4.97 5.02 -1.57
CA TYR A 55 6.16 4.65 -0.79
C TYR A 55 7.47 4.97 -1.50
N THR A 56 7.51 4.79 -2.82
CA THR A 56 8.66 5.19 -3.64
C THR A 56 8.87 6.70 -3.57
N SER A 57 7.80 7.47 -3.66
CA SER A 57 7.86 8.94 -3.55
C SER A 57 8.35 9.39 -2.17
N ILE A 58 7.86 8.77 -1.09
CA ILE A 58 8.31 9.01 0.28
C ILE A 58 9.78 8.65 0.45
N GLY A 59 10.22 7.49 -0.03
CA GLY A 59 11.61 7.05 0.05
C GLY A 59 12.56 7.97 -0.72
N VAL A 60 12.17 8.42 -1.91
CA VAL A 60 12.97 9.39 -2.69
C VAL A 60 13.02 10.74 -1.97
N TYR A 61 11.91 11.23 -1.44
CA TYR A 61 11.87 12.49 -0.67
C TYR A 61 12.77 12.43 0.57
N THR A 62 12.62 11.41 1.40
CA THR A 62 13.43 11.23 2.62
C THR A 62 14.91 11.04 2.33
N SER A 63 15.27 10.44 1.19
CA SER A 63 16.67 10.38 0.73
C SER A 63 17.30 11.75 0.43
N THR A 64 16.51 12.82 0.33
CA THR A 64 17.02 14.19 0.19
C THR A 64 17.17 14.93 1.51
N LEU A 65 16.60 14.41 2.61
CA LEU A 65 16.66 15.02 3.94
C LEU A 65 17.95 14.66 4.69
N SER A 66 18.60 13.56 4.33
CA SER A 66 19.84 13.11 4.99
C SER A 66 20.77 12.37 4.03
N ASP A 67 22.04 12.72 4.05
CA ASP A 67 23.10 11.99 3.33
C ASP A 67 23.41 10.63 3.98
N ASN A 68 23.03 10.43 5.24
CA ASN A 68 23.20 9.15 5.91
C ASN A 68 22.09 8.17 5.49
N GLN A 69 22.47 7.12 4.76
CA GLN A 69 21.55 6.10 4.23
C GLN A 69 20.68 5.46 5.31
N ILE A 70 21.23 5.23 6.52
CA ILE A 70 20.50 4.62 7.63
C ILE A 70 19.42 5.59 8.13
N VAL A 71 19.76 6.87 8.29
CA VAL A 71 18.81 7.90 8.73
C VAL A 71 17.72 8.12 7.68
N ALA A 72 18.07 8.19 6.40
CA ALA A 72 17.12 8.28 5.30
C ALA A 72 16.16 7.08 5.27
N PHE A 73 16.66 5.86 5.47
CA PHE A 73 15.83 4.66 5.54
C PHE A 73 14.85 4.67 6.72
N LEU A 74 15.34 4.96 7.94
CA LEU A 74 14.50 4.99 9.14
C LEU A 74 13.41 6.07 9.05
N THR A 75 13.76 7.25 8.52
CA THR A 75 12.78 8.31 8.29
C THR A 75 11.75 7.91 7.23
N ALA A 76 12.15 7.25 6.14
CA ALA A 76 11.22 6.71 5.15
C ALA A 76 10.23 5.72 5.77
N VAL A 77 10.72 4.75 6.55
CA VAL A 77 9.88 3.74 7.23
C VAL A 77 8.90 4.40 8.18
N LEU A 78 9.35 5.38 8.98
CA LEU A 78 8.49 6.10 9.93
C LEU A 78 7.40 6.88 9.19
N VAL A 79 7.74 7.59 8.11
CA VAL A 79 6.77 8.35 7.33
C VAL A 79 5.77 7.40 6.64
N CYS A 80 6.22 6.32 6.02
CA CYS A 80 5.34 5.31 5.44
C CYS A 80 4.39 4.71 6.49
N PHE A 81 4.90 4.38 7.67
CA PHE A 81 4.10 3.87 8.78
C PHE A 81 3.02 4.86 9.21
N LEU A 82 3.37 6.15 9.37
CA LEU A 82 2.42 7.19 9.75
C LEU A 82 1.34 7.42 8.69
N PHE A 83 1.68 7.43 7.41
CA PHE A 83 0.68 7.61 6.35
C PHE A 83 -0.24 6.40 6.17
N TYR A 84 0.27 5.19 6.40
CA TYR A 84 -0.53 3.99 6.30
C TYR A 84 -1.43 3.77 7.52
N PHE A 85 -0.86 3.81 8.73
CA PHE A 85 -1.59 3.49 9.96
C PHE A 85 -2.07 4.71 10.75
N GLY A 86 -1.39 5.85 10.63
CA GLY A 86 -1.63 7.01 11.51
C GLY A 86 -3.04 7.57 11.40
N PHE A 87 -3.53 7.83 10.18
CA PHE A 87 -4.89 8.33 9.97
C PHE A 87 -5.97 7.36 10.45
N GLN A 88 -5.79 6.06 10.20
CA GLN A 88 -6.71 5.03 10.68
C GLN A 88 -6.67 4.91 12.21
N GLY A 89 -5.50 5.05 12.83
CA GLY A 89 -5.37 5.09 14.29
C GLY A 89 -6.11 6.27 14.90
N ILE A 90 -5.95 7.46 14.31
CA ILE A 90 -6.61 8.69 14.79
C ILE A 90 -8.13 8.60 14.62
N SER A 91 -8.63 8.04 13.50
CA SER A 91 -10.08 7.93 13.25
C SER A 91 -10.80 7.02 14.24
N THR A 92 -10.09 6.08 14.89
CA THR A 92 -10.67 5.22 15.93
C THR A 92 -10.86 5.92 17.29
N LEU A 93 -10.24 7.10 17.48
CA LEU A 93 -10.40 7.86 18.70
C LEU A 93 -11.82 8.45 18.75
N THR A 94 -12.55 8.16 19.82
CA THR A 94 -13.93 8.62 20.05
C THR A 94 -14.09 10.15 20.10
N PHE A 95 -12.97 10.89 20.14
CA PHE A 95 -12.95 12.35 20.19
C PHE A 95 -13.41 13.02 18.90
N PHE A 96 -13.25 12.36 17.74
CA PHE A 96 -13.53 12.96 16.43
C PHE A 96 -14.99 12.78 15.96
N GLY A 97 -15.79 11.93 16.61
CA GLY A 97 -17.23 11.76 16.34
C GLY A 97 -17.56 11.71 14.84
N ASN A 98 -18.24 12.74 14.34
CA ASN A 98 -18.67 12.85 12.94
C ASN A 98 -17.53 13.06 11.92
N PHE A 99 -16.31 13.40 12.37
CA PHE A 99 -15.15 13.58 11.50
C PHE A 99 -14.31 12.31 11.33
N ASN A 100 -14.67 11.20 12.00
CA ASN A 100 -13.90 9.95 11.95
C ASN A 100 -13.69 9.45 10.52
N ASP A 101 -14.75 9.44 9.71
CA ASP A 101 -14.68 8.96 8.32
C ASP A 101 -13.85 9.88 7.43
N PHE A 102 -13.95 11.19 7.65
CA PHE A 102 -13.12 12.17 6.93
C PHE A 102 -11.63 11.95 7.24
N VAL A 103 -11.27 11.78 8.52
CA VAL A 103 -9.90 11.51 8.93
C VAL A 103 -9.41 10.17 8.36
N ALA A 104 -10.23 9.12 8.40
CA ALA A 104 -9.89 7.83 7.82
C ALA A 104 -9.62 7.94 6.31
N SER A 105 -10.42 8.73 5.59
CA SER A 105 -10.30 8.94 4.14
C SER A 105 -9.01 9.63 3.70
N LEU A 106 -8.24 10.22 4.61
CA LEU A 106 -6.90 10.78 4.30
C LEU A 106 -5.80 9.71 4.34
N GLY A 107 -6.09 8.54 4.90
CA GLY A 107 -5.12 7.46 5.10
C GLY A 107 -4.97 6.54 3.89
N MET A 108 -3.75 6.04 3.69
CA MET A 108 -3.48 5.07 2.61
C MET A 108 -4.23 3.74 2.83
N ASP A 109 -4.41 3.32 4.08
CA ASP A 109 -5.16 2.10 4.43
C ASP A 109 -6.63 2.16 3.95
N TYR A 110 -7.30 3.30 4.13
CA TYR A 110 -8.68 3.50 3.68
C TYR A 110 -8.79 3.35 2.16
N HIS A 111 -7.92 4.04 1.40
CA HIS A 111 -7.90 3.94 -0.05
C HIS A 111 -7.55 2.52 -0.53
N TYR A 112 -6.55 1.88 0.09
CA TYR A 112 -6.15 0.53 -0.26
C TYR A 112 -7.28 -0.48 -0.03
N LYS A 113 -7.93 -0.45 1.15
CA LYS A 113 -9.09 -1.30 1.46
C LYS A 113 -10.25 -1.04 0.51
N SER A 114 -10.49 0.22 0.14
CA SER A 114 -11.57 0.54 -0.78
C SER A 114 -11.36 -0.12 -2.14
N ILE A 115 -10.16 -0.04 -2.71
CA ILE A 115 -9.80 -0.65 -4.00
C ILE A 115 -9.72 -2.18 -3.88
N SER A 116 -9.18 -2.69 -2.77
CA SER A 116 -9.00 -4.11 -2.48
C SER A 116 -10.33 -4.88 -2.39
N ARG A 117 -11.45 -4.21 -2.13
CA ARG A 117 -12.78 -4.83 -2.18
C ARG A 117 -13.19 -5.31 -3.58
N GLY A 118 -12.51 -4.88 -4.64
CA GLY A 118 -12.78 -5.34 -6.00
C GLY A 118 -14.14 -4.91 -6.57
N VAL A 119 -14.87 -4.06 -5.85
CA VAL A 119 -16.12 -3.45 -6.30
C VAL A 119 -15.81 -2.13 -6.98
N ILE A 120 -16.33 -1.95 -8.19
CA ILE A 120 -16.43 -0.64 -8.82
C ILE A 120 -17.82 -0.14 -8.45
N ASP A 121 -17.90 0.62 -7.36
CA ASP A 121 -19.09 1.40 -6.98
C ASP A 121 -18.90 2.84 -7.49
#